data_AF-A0AAU3JN76-F1
#
_entry.id   AF-A0AAU3JN76-F1
#
_cell.length_a   1.000
_cell.length_b   1.000
_cell.length_c   1.000
_cell.angle_alpha   90.00
_cell.angle_beta   90.00
_cell.angle_gamma   90.00
#
_symmetry.space_group_name_H-M   'P 1'
#
loop_
_entity.id
_entity.type
_entity.pdbx_description
1 polymer ?
#
loop_
_entity_poly.entity_id
_entity_poly.type
_entity_poly.pdbx_seq_one_letter_code
_entity_poly.pdbx_strand_id
1 'polypeptide(L)'
;MGRIAGRFTRVEPRRRAREFVLGLLSDLPRKNCWTLSEHAGDATPYGLQHLLSRAKWDADAVRDELRSFVVEQLHDEDAVLVVDETGDLKKGTATVGVQRQYTGTAGRIENSQVAVYLAYSSRRGHAAIDRELYVPRSWITDAARCRSAGIPEEVGFATKPALAVRMIGRTLDAGVRAAWVAADEVYGGNPQLRSALEDRQVGYVLAVACDHQIATRAGKVRADALAKKLPKRAWQKLSAGAGAKGHRFYDWALADVADDRPGHRHLLVRRNRNSGELAFYHCYSAAPVPLATLVRVAGRRWTVEETFQAAKGLAGLDEHQVRRWTSWHRWVTLAMLAHAFLAAATAHEHRPAPGELIPLTCNEIRHLFAALSITIRPAAHHLGWSAWRRRHQARSRACHYERQAAHQR
;
A
#
# COMPACT_ATOMS: atom_id res chain seq x y z
N MET A 1 9.07 12.01 -13.53
CA MET A 1 9.28 13.36 -12.96
C MET A 1 8.58 14.50 -13.69
N GLY A 2 8.45 14.48 -15.03
CA GLY A 2 7.76 15.55 -15.78
C GLY A 2 6.30 15.79 -15.33
N ARG A 3 5.52 14.71 -15.10
CA ARG A 3 4.12 14.79 -14.66
C ARG A 3 3.91 15.55 -13.36
N ILE A 4 4.73 15.27 -12.36
CA ILE A 4 4.61 15.91 -11.03
C ILE A 4 5.28 17.29 -10.96
N ALA A 5 5.88 17.77 -12.05
CA ALA A 5 6.64 19.02 -12.07
C ALA A 5 5.82 20.22 -11.62
N GLY A 6 4.56 20.33 -12.08
CA GLY A 6 3.64 21.41 -11.75
C GLY A 6 3.14 21.38 -10.30
N ARG A 7 3.47 20.33 -9.52
CA ARG A 7 3.07 20.20 -8.11
C ARG A 7 4.09 20.81 -7.14
N PHE A 8 5.16 21.40 -7.67
CA PHE A 8 6.18 22.12 -6.90
C PHE A 8 6.17 23.59 -7.25
N THR A 9 6.04 24.45 -6.24
CA THR A 9 6.04 25.91 -6.42
C THR A 9 7.38 26.45 -6.92
N ARG A 10 8.48 25.74 -6.64
CA ARG A 10 9.85 26.16 -6.98
C ARG A 10 10.65 25.02 -7.60
N VAL A 11 11.69 25.37 -8.34
CA VAL A 11 12.54 24.41 -9.05
C VAL A 11 13.41 23.58 -8.09
N GLU A 12 13.83 24.13 -6.95
CA GLU A 12 14.73 23.46 -6.02
C GLU A 12 14.08 22.26 -5.32
N PRO A 13 12.86 22.37 -4.73
CA PRO A 13 12.13 21.20 -4.23
C PRO A 13 11.84 20.16 -5.31
N ARG A 14 11.55 20.59 -6.55
CA ARG A 14 11.34 19.66 -7.68
C ARG A 14 12.61 18.88 -8.01
N ARG A 15 13.76 19.54 -8.10
CA ARG A 15 15.07 18.89 -8.33
C ARG A 15 15.39 17.94 -7.18
N ARG A 16 15.18 18.37 -5.92
CA ARG A 16 15.39 17.49 -4.75
C ARG A 16 14.45 16.28 -4.74
N ALA A 17 13.19 16.44 -5.15
CA ALA A 17 12.26 15.31 -5.26
C ALA A 17 12.72 14.30 -6.32
N ARG A 18 13.31 14.77 -7.44
CA ARG A 18 13.96 13.90 -8.42
C ARG A 18 15.11 13.13 -7.78
N GLU A 19 16.06 13.82 -7.14
CA GLU A 19 17.20 13.15 -6.49
C GLU A 19 16.77 12.17 -5.40
N PHE A 20 15.70 12.52 -4.66
CA PHE A 20 15.12 11.63 -3.67
C PHE A 20 14.60 10.34 -4.32
N VAL A 21 13.80 10.44 -5.38
CA VAL A 21 13.26 9.27 -6.11
C VAL A 21 14.37 8.44 -6.75
N LEU A 22 15.39 9.07 -7.34
CA LEU A 22 16.57 8.35 -7.87
C LEU A 22 17.31 7.60 -6.77
N GLY A 23 17.48 8.24 -5.62
CA GLY A 23 18.09 7.59 -4.46
C GLY A 23 17.24 6.45 -3.88
N LEU A 24 15.91 6.49 -3.98
CA LEU A 24 15.06 5.36 -3.65
C LEU A 24 15.27 4.19 -4.61
N LEU A 25 15.40 4.47 -5.92
CA LEU A 25 15.58 3.48 -6.98
C LEU A 25 17.01 2.88 -7.04
N SER A 26 17.98 3.47 -6.35
CA SER A 26 19.38 3.00 -6.37
C SER A 26 19.57 1.67 -5.61
N ASP A 27 20.80 1.16 -5.59
CA ASP A 27 21.26 -0.03 -4.87
C ASP A 27 21.71 0.24 -3.43
N LEU A 28 21.48 1.45 -2.91
CA LEU A 28 21.88 1.80 -1.53
C LEU A 28 21.29 0.81 -0.52
N PRO A 29 22.09 0.31 0.44
CA PRO A 29 21.67 -0.73 1.38
C PRO A 29 20.62 -0.26 2.39
N ARG A 30 20.41 1.05 2.51
CA ARG A 30 19.38 1.64 3.37
C ARG A 30 18.92 2.98 2.83
N LYS A 31 17.61 3.19 2.74
CA LYS A 31 16.97 4.43 2.29
C LYS A 31 16.59 5.30 3.49
N ASN A 32 17.46 6.25 3.83
CA ASN A 32 17.17 7.31 4.81
C ASN A 32 17.70 8.65 4.30
N CYS A 33 17.27 9.77 4.87
CA CYS A 33 17.69 11.09 4.39
C CYS A 33 19.20 11.29 4.34
N TRP A 34 20.01 10.60 5.16
CA TRP A 34 21.47 10.74 5.13
C TRP A 34 22.05 10.00 3.93
N THR A 35 21.75 8.71 3.82
CA THR A 35 22.23 7.88 2.71
C THR A 35 21.77 8.44 1.36
N LEU A 36 20.52 8.89 1.27
CA LEU A 36 19.97 9.50 0.07
C LEU A 36 20.64 10.84 -0.27
N SER A 37 20.94 11.67 0.73
CA SER A 37 21.63 12.96 0.50
C SER A 37 23.08 12.74 0.08
N GLU A 38 23.77 11.80 0.70
CA GLU A 38 25.13 11.40 0.32
C GLU A 38 25.17 10.94 -1.14
N HIS A 39 24.23 10.07 -1.53
CA HIS A 39 24.10 9.60 -2.91
C HIS A 39 23.78 10.74 -3.90
N ALA A 40 22.87 11.64 -3.53
CA ALA A 40 22.50 12.82 -4.32
C ALA A 40 23.65 13.84 -4.48
N GLY A 41 24.75 13.71 -3.74
CA GLY A 41 25.88 14.63 -3.78
C GLY A 41 25.72 15.84 -2.86
N ASP A 42 24.74 15.82 -1.95
CA ASP A 42 24.56 16.88 -0.96
C ASP A 42 25.60 16.77 0.15
N ALA A 43 26.11 17.91 0.63
CA ALA A 43 27.07 17.96 1.74
C ALA A 43 26.45 17.61 3.12
N THR A 44 25.12 17.67 3.25
CA THR A 44 24.40 17.46 4.52
C THR A 44 23.01 16.87 4.26
N PRO A 45 22.35 16.26 5.26
CA PRO A 45 21.00 15.70 5.06
C PRO A 45 19.87 16.75 5.03
N TYR A 46 20.18 18.01 5.31
CA TYR A 46 19.17 19.04 5.58
C TYR A 46 18.30 19.36 4.37
N GLY A 47 18.83 19.20 3.15
CA GLY A 47 18.08 19.40 1.93
C GLY A 47 16.87 18.46 1.78
N LEU A 48 17.10 17.15 1.92
CA LEU A 48 16.03 16.16 1.86
C LEU A 48 15.12 16.21 3.08
N GLN A 49 15.66 16.52 4.27
CA GLN A 49 14.83 16.78 5.46
C GLN A 49 13.92 17.99 5.25
N HIS A 50 14.41 19.06 4.62
CA HIS A 50 13.61 20.24 4.27
C HIS A 50 12.52 19.88 3.25
N LEU A 51 12.85 19.12 2.19
CA LEU A 51 11.89 18.64 1.20
C LEU A 51 10.68 17.95 1.86
N LEU A 52 10.94 17.05 2.80
CA LEU A 52 9.90 16.27 3.47
C LEU A 52 9.17 17.03 4.58
N SER A 53 9.80 18.03 5.21
CA SER A 53 9.20 18.70 6.39
C SER A 53 8.61 20.07 6.11
N ARG A 54 9.30 20.90 5.33
CA ARG A 54 9.07 22.36 5.29
C ARG A 54 8.86 22.92 3.89
N ALA A 55 9.39 22.27 2.85
CA ALA A 55 9.21 22.72 1.47
C ALA A 55 7.72 22.84 1.12
N LYS A 56 7.36 23.75 0.20
CA LYS A 56 5.97 23.97 -0.22
C LYS A 56 5.65 23.15 -1.48
N TRP A 57 5.07 21.97 -1.26
CA TRP A 57 4.47 21.11 -2.29
C TRP A 57 3.39 20.22 -1.66
N ASP A 58 2.44 19.83 -2.48
CA ASP A 58 1.25 19.08 -2.07
C ASP A 58 1.45 17.59 -2.34
N ALA A 59 1.48 16.79 -1.27
CA ALA A 59 1.65 15.34 -1.38
C ALA A 59 0.42 14.66 -2.01
N ASP A 60 -0.76 15.23 -1.81
CA ASP A 60 -2.02 14.72 -2.32
C ASP A 60 -2.18 15.06 -3.80
N ALA A 61 -1.78 16.25 -4.23
CA ALA A 61 -1.71 16.53 -5.65
C ALA A 61 -0.70 15.63 -6.38
N VAL A 62 0.43 15.27 -5.75
CA VAL A 62 1.38 14.28 -6.30
C VAL A 62 0.82 12.86 -6.28
N ARG A 63 -0.01 12.48 -5.29
CA ARG A 63 -0.79 11.23 -5.31
C ARG A 63 -1.69 11.18 -6.53
N ASP A 64 -2.38 12.26 -6.83
CA ASP A 64 -3.37 12.27 -7.90
C ASP A 64 -2.69 12.13 -9.26
N GLU A 65 -1.53 12.77 -9.46
CA GLU A 65 -0.66 12.55 -10.62
C GLU A 65 -0.13 11.10 -10.69
N LEU A 66 0.26 10.53 -9.55
CA LEU A 66 0.69 9.15 -9.44
C LEU A 66 -0.44 8.18 -9.84
N ARG A 67 -1.66 8.40 -9.34
CA ARG A 67 -2.85 7.61 -9.69
C ARG A 67 -3.09 7.65 -11.19
N SER A 68 -3.13 8.85 -11.78
CA SER A 68 -3.32 9.00 -13.23
C SER A 68 -2.22 8.30 -14.03
N PHE A 69 -0.95 8.42 -13.60
CA PHE A 69 0.16 7.71 -14.23
C PHE A 69 -0.03 6.19 -14.15
N VAL A 70 -0.33 5.62 -12.98
CA VAL A 70 -0.52 4.17 -12.83
C VAL A 70 -1.68 3.67 -13.69
N VAL A 71 -2.82 4.36 -13.68
CA VAL A 71 -4.01 3.98 -14.45
C VAL A 71 -3.72 4.03 -15.96
N GLU A 72 -2.98 5.03 -16.43
CA GLU A 72 -2.58 5.13 -17.85
C GLU A 72 -1.64 3.99 -18.26
N GLN A 73 -0.63 3.70 -17.44
CA GLN A 73 0.42 2.73 -17.79
C GLN A 73 -0.04 1.28 -17.62
N LEU A 74 -0.96 1.02 -16.70
CA LEU A 74 -1.47 -0.30 -16.36
C LEU A 74 -2.93 -0.49 -16.80
N HIS A 75 -3.43 0.35 -17.71
CA HIS A 75 -4.83 0.38 -18.12
C HIS A 75 -5.36 -1.02 -18.48
N ASP A 76 -6.53 -1.35 -17.93
CA ASP A 76 -7.19 -2.64 -18.08
C ASP A 76 -8.66 -2.48 -17.66
N GLU A 77 -9.61 -2.85 -18.51
CA GLU A 77 -11.06 -2.79 -18.20
C GLU A 77 -11.43 -3.69 -17.02
N ASP A 78 -10.64 -4.75 -16.82
CA ASP A 78 -10.81 -5.74 -15.77
C ASP A 78 -10.08 -5.37 -14.47
N ALA A 79 -9.56 -4.14 -14.34
CA ALA A 79 -8.82 -3.67 -13.18
C ALA A 79 -9.60 -3.82 -11.87
N VAL A 80 -8.85 -4.21 -10.83
CA VAL A 80 -9.36 -4.39 -9.47
C VAL A 80 -8.66 -3.39 -8.57
N LEU A 81 -9.44 -2.63 -7.81
CA LEU A 81 -8.93 -1.85 -6.69
C LEU A 81 -8.77 -2.79 -5.49
N VAL A 82 -7.55 -2.91 -4.98
CA VAL A 82 -7.25 -3.77 -3.83
C VAL A 82 -6.92 -2.91 -2.63
N VAL A 83 -7.67 -3.08 -1.54
CA VAL A 83 -7.42 -2.40 -0.27
C VAL A 83 -6.72 -3.35 0.68
N ASP A 84 -5.65 -2.86 1.31
CA ASP A 84 -4.96 -3.55 2.39
C ASP A 84 -4.19 -2.55 3.25
N GLU A 85 -3.71 -2.99 4.42
CA GLU A 85 -2.82 -2.22 5.26
C GLU A 85 -1.44 -2.85 5.40
N THR A 86 -0.47 -2.02 5.73
CA THR A 86 0.81 -2.52 6.24
C THR A 86 1.30 -1.66 7.39
N GLY A 87 2.10 -2.27 8.26
CA GLY A 87 2.60 -1.62 9.47
C GLY A 87 4.12 -1.58 9.51
N ASP A 88 4.65 -0.46 9.98
CA ASP A 88 6.07 -0.26 10.20
C ASP A 88 6.37 -0.30 11.70
N LEU A 89 7.31 -1.16 12.11
CA LEU A 89 7.75 -1.20 13.50
C LEU A 89 8.47 0.10 13.87
N LYS A 90 8.11 0.69 15.01
CA LYS A 90 8.70 1.94 15.50
C LYS A 90 9.07 1.82 16.97
N LYS A 91 10.03 2.63 17.40
CA LYS A 91 10.42 2.77 18.81
C LYS A 91 9.94 4.12 19.35
N GLY A 92 9.53 4.15 20.62
CA GLY A 92 9.03 5.35 21.29
C GLY A 92 7.60 5.74 20.88
N THR A 93 7.15 6.90 21.35
CA THR A 93 5.74 7.35 21.28
C THR A 93 5.51 8.58 20.40
N ALA A 94 6.58 9.19 19.89
CA ALA A 94 6.53 10.49 19.20
C ALA A 94 6.27 10.42 17.69
N THR A 95 6.40 9.25 17.06
CA THR A 95 6.11 9.09 15.62
C THR A 95 4.60 9.13 15.42
N VAL A 96 4.13 10.00 14.52
CA VAL A 96 2.70 10.17 14.20
C VAL A 96 1.96 8.85 14.02
N GLY A 97 0.84 8.66 14.72
CA GLY A 97 0.01 7.44 14.63
C GLY A 97 0.62 6.17 15.25
N VAL A 98 1.79 6.24 15.89
CA VAL A 98 2.40 5.06 16.53
C VAL A 98 1.66 4.65 17.80
N GLN A 99 1.36 3.37 17.93
CA GLN A 99 0.90 2.76 19.17
C GLN A 99 1.21 1.25 19.17
N ARG A 100 1.02 0.60 20.33
CA ARG A 100 0.94 -0.86 20.39
C ARG A 100 -0.35 -1.32 19.72
N GLN A 101 -0.22 -1.94 18.56
CA GLN A 101 -1.34 -2.45 17.78
C GLN A 101 -0.90 -3.69 16.98
N TYR A 102 -1.87 -4.50 16.58
CA TYR A 102 -1.58 -5.60 15.67
C TYR A 102 -1.02 -5.06 14.35
N THR A 103 0.09 -5.62 13.91
CA THR A 103 0.67 -5.36 12.60
C THR A 103 0.91 -6.68 11.90
N GLY A 104 0.38 -6.83 10.68
CA GLY A 104 0.60 -8.02 9.87
C GLY A 104 2.08 -8.31 9.63
N THR A 105 2.92 -7.28 9.61
CA THR A 105 4.38 -7.42 9.42
C THR A 105 5.07 -8.16 10.58
N ALA A 106 4.57 -8.05 11.81
CA ALA A 106 5.14 -8.78 12.96
C ALA A 106 4.32 -9.99 13.39
N GLY A 107 3.12 -10.19 12.81
CA GLY A 107 2.18 -11.23 13.21
C GLY A 107 1.68 -11.14 14.66
N ARG A 108 1.94 -10.02 15.34
CA ARG A 108 1.64 -9.82 16.77
C ARG A 108 1.42 -8.34 17.10
N ILE A 109 0.99 -8.08 18.33
CA ILE A 109 0.85 -6.70 18.84
C ILE A 109 2.24 -6.14 19.15
N GLU A 110 2.61 -5.10 18.40
CA GLU A 110 3.87 -4.37 18.58
C GLU A 110 3.65 -2.87 18.43
N ASN A 111 4.61 -2.10 18.93
CA ASN A 111 4.62 -0.67 18.69
C ASN A 111 4.89 -0.38 17.21
N SER A 112 3.86 0.05 16.50
CA SER A 112 3.88 0.18 15.05
C SER A 112 3.05 1.38 14.59
N GLN A 113 3.41 1.87 13.41
CA GLN A 113 2.64 2.83 12.63
C GLN A 113 1.98 2.07 11.48
N VAL A 114 0.66 2.19 11.32
CA VAL A 114 -0.11 1.46 10.30
C VAL A 114 -0.69 2.43 9.29
N ALA A 115 -0.68 2.05 8.01
CA ALA A 115 -1.31 2.81 6.94
C ALA A 115 -2.08 1.90 6.00
N VAL A 116 -3.20 2.43 5.50
CA VAL A 116 -4.07 1.80 4.52
C VAL A 116 -3.62 2.26 3.14
N TYR A 117 -3.55 1.33 2.19
CA TYR A 117 -3.18 1.58 0.81
C TYR A 117 -4.26 1.08 -0.14
N LEU A 118 -4.43 1.79 -1.25
CA LEU A 118 -5.26 1.36 -2.38
C LEU A 118 -4.33 1.04 -3.54
N ALA A 119 -4.31 -0.22 -3.97
CA ALA A 119 -3.57 -0.65 -5.14
C ALA A 119 -4.49 -0.79 -6.35
N TYR A 120 -4.00 -0.35 -7.51
CA TYR A 120 -4.60 -0.63 -8.80
C TYR A 120 -3.95 -1.91 -9.35
N SER A 121 -4.75 -2.94 -9.58
CA SER A 121 -4.28 -4.26 -10.01
C SER A 121 -4.89 -4.63 -11.36
N SER A 122 -4.03 -4.90 -12.35
CA SER A 122 -4.37 -5.21 -13.75
C SER A 122 -3.65 -6.47 -14.24
N ARG A 123 -3.94 -6.93 -15.46
CA ARG A 123 -3.12 -7.98 -16.11
C ARG A 123 -1.70 -7.50 -16.44
N ARG A 124 -1.49 -6.19 -16.56
CA ARG A 124 -0.21 -5.57 -16.94
C ARG A 124 0.72 -5.36 -15.75
N GLY A 125 0.18 -5.42 -14.53
CA GLY A 125 0.92 -5.18 -13.30
C GLY A 125 0.03 -4.53 -12.23
N HIS A 126 0.66 -4.15 -11.12
CA HIS A 126 -0.01 -3.55 -9.98
C HIS A 126 0.86 -2.49 -9.29
N ALA A 127 0.23 -1.45 -8.77
CA ALA A 127 0.91 -0.42 -7.97
C ALA A 127 -0.07 0.29 -7.03
N ALA A 128 0.44 0.79 -5.90
CA ALA A 128 -0.33 1.63 -4.99
C ALA A 128 -0.62 3.00 -5.65
N ILE A 129 -1.89 3.40 -5.65
CA ILE A 129 -2.39 4.67 -6.20
C ILE A 129 -2.85 5.65 -5.12
N ASP A 130 -3.07 5.16 -3.90
CA ASP A 130 -3.52 5.97 -2.77
C ASP A 130 -2.95 5.44 -1.45
N ARG A 131 -2.84 6.32 -0.44
CA ARG A 131 -2.46 5.98 0.94
C ARG A 131 -3.19 6.87 1.95
N GLU A 132 -3.50 6.31 3.12
CA GLU A 132 -3.99 7.03 4.29
C GLU A 132 -3.29 6.51 5.55
N LEU A 133 -2.82 7.41 6.40
CA LEU A 133 -2.26 7.02 7.69
C LEU A 133 -3.41 6.66 8.66
N TYR A 134 -3.36 5.48 9.28
CA TYR A 134 -4.29 5.16 10.36
C TYR A 134 -3.85 5.86 11.65
N VAL A 135 -4.64 6.85 12.09
CA VAL A 135 -4.42 7.56 13.35
C VAL A 135 -5.35 6.98 14.42
N PRO A 136 -4.79 6.31 15.44
CA PRO A 136 -5.61 5.69 16.49
C PRO A 136 -6.41 6.70 17.30
N ARG A 137 -7.52 6.26 17.89
CA ARG A 137 -8.35 7.11 18.78
C ARG A 137 -7.53 7.72 19.92
N SER A 138 -6.57 6.98 20.48
CA SER A 138 -5.66 7.43 21.54
C SER A 138 -4.78 8.63 21.15
N TRP A 139 -4.58 8.87 19.85
CA TRP A 139 -3.91 10.06 19.34
C TRP A 139 -4.87 11.24 19.22
N ILE A 140 -6.04 11.01 18.59
CA ILE A 140 -7.02 12.06 18.32
C ILE A 140 -7.55 12.68 19.61
N THR A 141 -7.63 11.93 20.71
CA THR A 141 -8.02 12.43 22.02
C THR A 141 -6.92 13.24 22.74
N ASP A 142 -5.70 13.30 22.21
CA ASP A 142 -4.57 14.06 22.74
C ASP A 142 -4.17 15.18 21.77
N ALA A 143 -4.81 16.33 21.91
CA ALA A 143 -4.61 17.47 21.03
C ALA A 143 -3.17 18.01 21.05
N ALA A 144 -2.47 17.92 22.20
CA ALA A 144 -1.08 18.36 22.30
C ALA A 144 -0.15 17.44 21.50
N ARG A 145 -0.36 16.13 21.58
CA ARG A 145 0.37 15.14 20.80
C ARG A 145 0.08 15.26 19.30
N CYS A 146 -1.17 15.50 18.91
CA CYS A 146 -1.54 15.80 17.53
C CYS A 146 -0.80 17.03 16.98
N ARG A 147 -0.84 18.16 17.71
CA ARG A 147 -0.13 19.39 17.32
C ARG A 147 1.38 19.16 17.20
N SER A 148 1.99 18.44 18.13
CA SER A 148 3.44 18.15 18.11
C SER A 148 3.85 17.30 16.89
N ALA A 149 2.99 16.36 16.48
CA ALA A 149 3.18 15.55 15.28
C ALA A 149 2.74 16.25 13.99
N GLY A 150 2.07 17.40 14.08
CA GLY A 150 1.56 18.17 12.95
C GLY A 150 0.34 17.55 12.27
N ILE A 151 -0.47 16.78 13.00
CA ILE A 151 -1.77 16.29 12.51
C ILE A 151 -2.70 17.52 12.37
N PRO A 152 -3.32 17.75 11.20
CA PRO A 152 -4.30 18.84 11.01
C PRO A 152 -5.51 18.71 11.95
N GLU A 153 -6.09 19.84 12.36
CA GLU A 153 -7.17 19.87 13.38
C GLU A 153 -8.47 19.21 12.90
N GLU A 154 -8.71 19.26 11.59
CA GLU A 154 -9.85 18.62 10.91
C GLU A 154 -9.75 17.09 10.85
N VAL A 155 -8.57 16.51 11.13
CA VAL A 155 -8.36 15.06 11.12
C VAL A 155 -8.95 14.46 12.39
N GLY A 156 -10.18 13.97 12.29
CA GLY A 156 -10.83 13.14 13.29
C GLY A 156 -10.47 11.65 13.20
N PHE A 157 -10.94 10.86 14.16
CA PHE A 157 -10.78 9.41 14.14
C PHE A 157 -11.53 8.78 12.95
N ALA A 158 -10.85 7.92 12.20
CA ALA A 158 -11.43 7.11 11.14
C ALA A 158 -10.96 5.67 11.28
N THR A 159 -11.88 4.71 11.15
CA THR A 159 -11.53 3.29 11.08
C THR A 159 -10.84 2.98 9.74
N LYS A 160 -10.09 1.88 9.64
CA LYS A 160 -9.46 1.47 8.37
C LYS A 160 -10.50 1.30 7.24
N PRO A 161 -11.69 0.68 7.45
CA PRO A 161 -12.73 0.66 6.42
C PRO A 161 -13.24 2.05 6.03
N ALA A 162 -13.34 2.99 6.97
CA ALA A 162 -13.73 4.37 6.64
C ALA A 162 -12.66 5.08 5.78
N LEU A 163 -11.36 4.83 6.05
CA LEU A 163 -10.28 5.29 5.18
C LEU A 163 -10.37 4.66 3.78
N ALA A 164 -10.64 3.36 3.70
CA ALA A 164 -10.85 2.65 2.44
C ALA A 164 -12.00 3.26 1.61
N VAL A 165 -13.15 3.55 2.23
CA VAL A 165 -14.28 4.24 1.57
C VAL A 165 -13.84 5.59 1.00
N ARG A 166 -13.07 6.38 1.76
CA ARG A 166 -12.57 7.69 1.29
C ARG A 166 -11.63 7.54 0.09
N MET A 167 -10.70 6.60 0.15
CA MET A 167 -9.70 6.37 -0.91
C MET A 167 -10.35 5.83 -2.20
N ILE A 168 -11.30 4.90 -2.06
CA ILE A 168 -12.07 4.36 -3.19
C ILE A 168 -12.94 5.47 -3.78
N GLY A 169 -13.70 6.19 -2.96
CA GLY A 169 -14.53 7.31 -3.40
C GLY A 169 -13.72 8.34 -4.18
N ARG A 170 -12.62 8.84 -3.60
CA ARG A 170 -11.70 9.78 -4.26
C ARG A 170 -11.16 9.25 -5.60
N THR A 171 -10.88 7.95 -5.70
CA THR A 171 -10.39 7.33 -6.93
C THR A 171 -11.46 7.27 -8.02
N LEU A 172 -12.67 6.84 -7.66
CA LEU A 172 -13.81 6.75 -8.58
C LEU A 172 -14.32 8.13 -9.00
N ASP A 173 -14.40 9.08 -8.06
CA ASP A 173 -14.81 10.47 -8.31
C ASP A 173 -13.82 11.20 -9.23
N ALA A 174 -12.55 10.77 -9.25
CA ALA A 174 -11.54 11.23 -10.21
C ALA A 174 -11.65 10.57 -11.60
N GLY A 175 -12.69 9.77 -11.86
CA GLY A 175 -12.97 9.14 -13.15
C GLY A 175 -12.17 7.86 -13.43
N VAL A 176 -11.48 7.29 -12.42
CA VAL A 176 -10.80 6.01 -12.60
C VAL A 176 -11.83 4.91 -12.75
N ARG A 177 -11.78 4.20 -13.88
CA ARG A 177 -12.63 3.04 -14.14
C ARG A 177 -12.03 1.80 -13.47
N ALA A 178 -12.76 1.24 -12.51
CA ALA A 178 -12.47 -0.06 -11.94
C ALA A 178 -13.80 -0.75 -11.60
N ALA A 179 -14.06 -1.88 -12.23
CA ALA A 179 -15.32 -2.61 -12.06
C ALA A 179 -15.40 -3.36 -10.72
N TRP A 180 -14.26 -3.55 -10.04
CA TRP A 180 -14.15 -4.44 -8.90
C TRP A 180 -13.29 -3.88 -7.77
N VAL A 181 -13.71 -4.16 -6.53
CA VAL A 181 -12.92 -3.97 -5.32
C VAL A 181 -12.65 -5.32 -4.64
N ALA A 182 -11.43 -5.53 -4.16
CA ALA A 182 -11.07 -6.67 -3.33
C ALA A 182 -10.38 -6.21 -2.04
N ALA A 183 -10.63 -6.88 -0.93
CA ALA A 183 -10.01 -6.58 0.35
C ALA A 183 -10.06 -7.80 1.29
N ASP A 184 -9.31 -7.73 2.38
CA ASP A 184 -9.28 -8.75 3.41
C ASP A 184 -10.50 -8.71 4.36
N GLU A 185 -10.45 -9.52 5.41
CA GLU A 185 -11.53 -9.70 6.39
C GLU A 185 -11.85 -8.44 7.19
N VAL A 186 -10.85 -7.60 7.49
CA VAL A 186 -11.02 -6.34 8.25
C VAL A 186 -11.98 -5.41 7.51
N TYR A 187 -11.90 -5.42 6.17
CA TYR A 187 -12.74 -4.62 5.30
C TYR A 187 -14.06 -5.33 4.96
N GLY A 188 -14.01 -6.62 4.60
CA GLY A 188 -15.20 -7.33 4.13
C GLY A 188 -16.25 -7.55 5.20
N GLY A 189 -15.88 -7.57 6.49
CA GLY A 189 -16.83 -7.58 7.59
C GLY A 189 -17.63 -6.26 7.74
N ASN A 190 -17.14 -5.14 7.20
CA ASN A 190 -17.73 -3.82 7.41
C ASN A 190 -18.94 -3.54 6.49
N PRO A 191 -20.17 -3.38 7.03
CA PRO A 191 -21.35 -3.14 6.21
C PRO A 191 -21.35 -1.77 5.53
N GLN A 192 -20.77 -0.73 6.15
CA GLN A 192 -20.73 0.61 5.56
C GLN A 192 -19.87 0.65 4.28
N LEU A 193 -18.74 -0.06 4.26
CA LEU A 193 -17.93 -0.21 3.06
C LEU A 193 -18.71 -0.94 1.96
N ARG A 194 -19.40 -2.05 2.30
CA ARG A 194 -20.21 -2.78 1.32
C ARG A 194 -21.32 -1.90 0.74
N SER A 195 -22.09 -1.21 1.59
CA SER A 195 -23.13 -0.29 1.14
C SER A 195 -22.56 0.82 0.24
N ALA A 196 -21.45 1.45 0.62
CA ALA A 196 -20.84 2.50 -0.20
C ALA A 196 -20.38 2.02 -1.60
N LEU A 197 -20.00 0.75 -1.73
CA LEU A 197 -19.66 0.14 -3.02
C LEU A 197 -20.91 -0.20 -3.83
N GLU A 198 -21.94 -0.75 -3.20
CA GLU A 198 -23.23 -1.06 -3.84
C GLU A 198 -23.93 0.20 -4.34
N ASP A 199 -23.93 1.29 -3.57
CA ASP A 199 -24.52 2.58 -3.94
C ASP A 199 -23.86 3.16 -5.19
N ARG A 200 -22.58 2.85 -5.40
CA ARG A 200 -21.81 3.22 -6.59
C ARG A 200 -21.84 2.14 -7.69
N GLN A 201 -22.58 1.05 -7.47
CA GLN A 201 -22.69 -0.11 -8.35
C GLN A 201 -21.34 -0.76 -8.70
N VAL A 202 -20.36 -0.65 -7.81
CA VAL A 202 -19.03 -1.25 -7.98
C VAL A 202 -19.05 -2.67 -7.44
N GLY A 203 -18.67 -3.63 -8.29
CA GLY A 203 -18.58 -5.03 -7.88
C GLY A 203 -17.53 -5.21 -6.78
N TYR A 204 -17.72 -6.20 -5.91
CA TYR A 204 -16.70 -6.51 -4.91
C TYR A 204 -16.57 -8.00 -4.61
N VAL A 205 -15.38 -8.38 -4.15
CA VAL A 205 -15.09 -9.66 -3.53
C VAL A 205 -14.26 -9.39 -2.27
N LEU A 206 -14.94 -9.30 -1.13
CA LEU A 206 -14.30 -8.96 0.15
C LEU A 206 -14.27 -10.20 1.04
N ALA A 207 -13.10 -10.52 1.60
CA ALA A 207 -13.00 -11.67 2.51
C ALA A 207 -13.84 -11.43 3.77
N VAL A 208 -14.38 -12.50 4.35
CA VAL A 208 -15.15 -12.45 5.60
C VAL A 208 -14.77 -13.62 6.50
N ALA A 209 -14.98 -13.44 7.80
CA ALA A 209 -14.78 -14.47 8.81
C ALA A 209 -15.63 -15.72 8.52
N CYS A 210 -15.18 -16.88 8.98
CA CYS A 210 -15.92 -18.13 8.82
C CYS A 210 -17.28 -18.14 9.55
N ASP A 211 -17.42 -17.34 10.61
CA ASP A 211 -18.64 -17.16 11.39
C ASP A 211 -19.50 -15.97 10.92
N HIS A 212 -19.12 -15.31 9.81
CA HIS A 212 -19.88 -14.21 9.23
C HIS A 212 -21.31 -14.66 8.91
N GLN A 213 -22.28 -13.82 9.29
CA GLN A 213 -23.71 -14.13 9.13
C GLN A 213 -24.17 -13.80 7.71
N ILE A 214 -24.62 -14.82 6.99
CA ILE A 214 -25.15 -14.72 5.63
C ILE A 214 -26.68 -14.81 5.69
N ALA A 215 -27.35 -13.82 5.09
CA ALA A 215 -28.80 -13.86 4.92
C ALA A 215 -29.17 -14.89 3.83
N THR A 216 -30.10 -15.78 4.15
CA THR A 216 -30.71 -16.71 3.19
C THR A 216 -32.22 -16.58 3.27
N ARG A 217 -32.96 -17.14 2.32
CA ARG A 217 -34.43 -17.15 2.36
C ARG A 217 -35.01 -17.88 3.59
N ALA A 218 -34.21 -18.75 4.23
CA ALA A 218 -34.60 -19.47 5.44
C ALA A 218 -34.09 -18.80 6.74
N GLY A 219 -33.52 -17.59 6.66
CA GLY A 219 -32.94 -16.88 7.79
C GLY A 219 -31.42 -16.71 7.71
N LYS A 220 -30.82 -16.14 8.76
CA LYS A 220 -29.36 -15.93 8.83
C LYS A 220 -28.63 -17.20 9.25
N VAL A 221 -27.52 -17.49 8.59
CA VAL A 221 -26.66 -18.65 8.87
C VAL A 221 -25.19 -18.26 8.77
N ARG A 222 -24.32 -18.88 9.57
CA ARG A 222 -22.87 -18.70 9.44
C ARG A 222 -22.35 -19.19 8.09
N ALA A 223 -21.35 -18.51 7.54
CA ALA A 223 -20.73 -18.85 6.27
C ALA A 223 -20.18 -20.30 6.24
N ASP A 224 -19.53 -20.75 7.31
CA ASP A 224 -19.00 -22.11 7.44
C ASP A 224 -20.10 -23.18 7.49
N ALA A 225 -21.18 -22.93 8.21
CA ALA A 225 -22.34 -23.80 8.29
C ALA A 225 -23.06 -23.89 6.94
N LEU A 226 -23.15 -22.78 6.19
CA LEU A 226 -23.69 -22.78 4.83
C LEU A 226 -22.81 -23.59 3.87
N ALA A 227 -21.49 -23.43 3.95
CA ALA A 227 -20.56 -24.18 3.09
C ALA A 227 -20.63 -25.70 3.30
N LYS A 228 -20.89 -26.16 4.54
CA LYS A 228 -21.10 -27.60 4.83
C LYS A 228 -22.34 -28.17 4.15
N LYS A 229 -23.35 -27.34 3.83
CA LYS A 229 -24.58 -27.76 3.17
C LYS A 229 -24.48 -27.77 1.63
N LEU A 230 -23.37 -27.26 1.06
CA LEU A 230 -23.20 -27.20 -0.38
C LEU A 230 -23.00 -28.61 -0.97
N PRO A 231 -23.76 -29.00 -2.01
CA PRO A 231 -23.61 -30.30 -2.62
C PRO A 231 -22.28 -30.41 -3.36
N LYS A 232 -21.74 -31.62 -3.52
CA LYS A 232 -20.45 -31.86 -4.20
C LYS A 232 -20.39 -31.21 -5.59
N ARG A 233 -21.51 -31.25 -6.34
CA ARG A 233 -21.63 -30.64 -7.69
C ARG A 233 -21.51 -29.11 -7.73
N ALA A 234 -21.63 -28.42 -6.59
CA ALA A 234 -21.47 -26.96 -6.53
C ALA A 234 -20.00 -26.53 -6.61
N TRP A 235 -19.05 -27.45 -6.37
CA TRP A 235 -17.63 -27.15 -6.32
C TRP A 235 -16.98 -27.29 -7.70
N GLN A 236 -16.28 -26.25 -8.13
CA GLN A 236 -15.59 -26.19 -9.43
C GLN A 236 -14.11 -25.89 -9.24
N LYS A 237 -13.24 -26.63 -9.93
CA LYS A 237 -11.80 -26.37 -9.95
C LYS A 237 -11.51 -25.15 -10.82
N LEU A 238 -11.03 -24.07 -10.22
CA LEU A 238 -10.66 -22.85 -10.95
C LEU A 238 -9.34 -22.27 -10.42
N SER A 239 -8.60 -21.60 -11.30
CA SER A 239 -7.35 -20.93 -10.95
C SER A 239 -7.61 -19.52 -10.40
N ALA A 240 -7.03 -19.20 -9.24
CA ALA A 240 -6.99 -17.86 -8.66
C ALA A 240 -5.87 -16.98 -9.28
N GLY A 241 -5.54 -17.22 -10.55
CA GLY A 241 -4.42 -16.59 -11.24
C GLY A 241 -3.08 -17.34 -11.12
N ALA A 242 -2.08 -16.82 -11.81
CA ALA A 242 -0.71 -17.31 -11.76
C ALA A 242 -0.06 -16.99 -10.40
N GLY A 243 0.81 -17.87 -9.94
CA GLY A 243 1.78 -17.61 -8.89
C GLY A 243 3.19 -17.96 -9.39
N ALA A 244 4.19 -17.87 -8.52
CA ALA A 244 5.59 -18.10 -8.87
C ALA A 244 5.89 -19.47 -9.51
N LYS A 245 5.04 -20.48 -9.28
CA LYS A 245 5.16 -21.84 -9.84
C LYS A 245 4.04 -22.20 -10.81
N GLY A 246 3.37 -21.20 -11.40
CA GLY A 246 2.23 -21.40 -12.30
C GLY A 246 0.87 -21.23 -11.62
N HIS A 247 -0.18 -21.77 -12.22
CA HIS A 247 -1.57 -21.54 -11.79
C HIS A 247 -1.87 -22.01 -10.37
N ARG A 248 -2.51 -21.13 -9.57
CA ARG A 248 -2.98 -21.46 -8.21
C ARG A 248 -4.39 -22.03 -8.26
N PHE A 249 -4.53 -23.35 -8.32
CA PHE A 249 -5.84 -24.02 -8.40
C PHE A 249 -6.46 -24.25 -7.01
N TYR A 250 -7.73 -23.91 -6.88
CA TYR A 250 -8.57 -24.19 -5.72
C TYR A 250 -9.92 -24.75 -6.18
N ASP A 251 -10.68 -25.33 -5.27
CA ASP A 251 -12.07 -25.65 -5.52
C ASP A 251 -12.95 -24.50 -5.00
N TRP A 252 -13.89 -24.05 -5.82
CA TRP A 252 -14.71 -22.88 -5.55
C TRP A 252 -16.19 -23.23 -5.62
N ALA A 253 -17.00 -22.62 -4.75
CA ALA A 253 -18.45 -22.72 -4.80
C ALA A 253 -19.10 -21.38 -4.51
N LEU A 254 -20.32 -21.19 -5.04
CA LEU A 254 -21.17 -20.03 -4.76
C LEU A 254 -22.41 -20.48 -4.01
N ALA A 255 -22.84 -19.64 -3.07
CA ALA A 255 -24.15 -19.70 -2.45
C ALA A 255 -24.82 -18.32 -2.57
N ASP A 256 -26.14 -18.30 -2.78
CA ASP A 256 -26.89 -17.05 -2.88
C ASP A 256 -27.04 -16.38 -1.51
N VAL A 257 -26.89 -15.06 -1.49
CA VAL A 257 -27.26 -14.23 -0.34
C VAL A 257 -28.60 -13.59 -0.64
N ALA A 258 -29.58 -13.82 0.24
CA ALA A 258 -30.90 -13.23 0.11
C ALA A 258 -30.85 -11.75 0.48
N ASP A 259 -31.20 -10.89 -0.47
CA ASP A 259 -31.34 -9.44 -0.31
C ASP A 259 -32.26 -8.94 -1.43
N ASP A 260 -33.27 -8.15 -1.07
CA ASP A 260 -34.27 -7.65 -2.03
C ASP A 260 -33.79 -6.39 -2.77
N ARG A 261 -32.66 -5.82 -2.37
CA ARG A 261 -32.08 -4.65 -3.04
C ARG A 261 -31.47 -5.05 -4.39
N PRO A 262 -31.45 -4.14 -5.39
CA PRO A 262 -30.87 -4.41 -6.71
C PRO A 262 -29.44 -4.95 -6.66
N GLY A 263 -29.09 -5.73 -7.69
CA GLY A 263 -27.81 -6.40 -7.87
C GLY A 263 -27.77 -7.82 -7.30
N HIS A 264 -26.64 -8.50 -7.50
CA HIS A 264 -26.46 -9.91 -7.19
C HIS A 264 -25.46 -10.06 -6.05
N ARG A 265 -25.88 -10.72 -4.96
CA ARG A 265 -25.05 -10.95 -3.78
C ARG A 265 -24.83 -12.44 -3.58
N HIS A 266 -23.58 -12.82 -3.39
CA HIS A 266 -23.20 -14.21 -3.20
C HIS A 266 -22.18 -14.38 -2.09
N LEU A 267 -22.22 -15.52 -1.42
CA LEU A 267 -21.10 -16.04 -0.66
C LEU A 267 -20.25 -16.87 -1.62
N LEU A 268 -19.02 -16.43 -1.88
CA LEU A 268 -18.02 -17.21 -2.57
C LEU A 268 -17.20 -17.98 -1.54
N VAL A 269 -17.04 -19.28 -1.75
CA VAL A 269 -16.26 -20.17 -0.86
C VAL A 269 -15.11 -20.76 -1.64
N ARG A 270 -13.89 -20.61 -1.12
CA ARG A 270 -12.67 -21.24 -1.63
C ARG A 270 -12.29 -22.39 -0.72
N ARG A 271 -11.94 -23.54 -1.29
CA ARG A 271 -11.34 -24.67 -0.60
C ARG A 271 -9.94 -24.95 -1.10
N ASN A 272 -8.98 -25.00 -0.19
CA ASN A 272 -7.65 -25.51 -0.47
C ASN A 272 -7.74 -27.02 -0.77
N ARG A 273 -7.23 -27.43 -1.93
CA ARG A 273 -7.32 -28.82 -2.40
C ARG A 273 -6.47 -29.79 -1.59
N ASN A 274 -5.42 -29.30 -0.94
CA ASN A 274 -4.48 -30.11 -0.18
C ASN A 274 -4.86 -30.12 1.31
N SER A 275 -5.08 -28.95 1.90
CA SER A 275 -5.38 -28.84 3.34
C SER A 275 -6.87 -28.94 3.68
N GLY A 276 -7.76 -28.78 2.70
CA GLY A 276 -9.20 -28.69 2.94
C GLY A 276 -9.66 -27.36 3.57
N GLU A 277 -8.73 -26.44 3.87
CA GLU A 277 -9.01 -25.15 4.49
C GLU A 277 -9.97 -24.31 3.64
N LEU A 278 -10.94 -23.68 4.31
CA LEU A 278 -11.94 -22.83 3.68
C LEU A 278 -11.61 -21.35 3.89
N ALA A 279 -11.82 -20.56 2.83
CA ALA A 279 -11.88 -19.10 2.90
C ALA A 279 -13.20 -18.61 2.31
N PHE A 280 -13.75 -17.54 2.88
CA PHE A 280 -15.08 -17.03 2.58
C PHE A 280 -15.00 -15.59 2.09
N TYR A 281 -15.82 -15.25 1.10
CA TYR A 281 -15.90 -13.91 0.56
C TYR A 281 -17.35 -13.50 0.36
N HIS A 282 -17.70 -12.29 0.81
CA HIS A 282 -18.95 -11.66 0.44
C HIS A 282 -18.75 -10.95 -0.90
N CYS A 283 -19.62 -11.27 -1.86
CA CYS A 283 -19.55 -10.75 -3.21
C CYS A 283 -20.78 -9.90 -3.55
N TYR A 284 -20.58 -8.93 -4.43
CA TYR A 284 -21.64 -8.16 -5.08
C TYR A 284 -21.26 -7.87 -6.53
N SER A 285 -22.26 -7.87 -7.42
CA SER A 285 -22.16 -7.30 -8.77
C SER A 285 -23.48 -6.67 -9.20
N ALA A 286 -23.42 -5.57 -9.96
CA ALA A 286 -24.62 -4.90 -10.45
C ALA A 286 -25.39 -5.74 -11.48
N ALA A 287 -24.67 -6.55 -12.28
CA ALA A 287 -25.21 -7.48 -13.27
C ALA A 287 -24.75 -8.92 -12.95
N PRO A 288 -25.43 -9.96 -13.47
CA PRO A 288 -24.99 -11.34 -13.30
C PRO A 288 -23.58 -11.55 -13.87
N VAL A 289 -22.70 -12.22 -13.12
CA VAL A 289 -21.35 -12.55 -13.59
C VAL A 289 -21.02 -14.03 -13.39
N PRO A 290 -20.19 -14.63 -14.26
CA PRO A 290 -19.73 -15.99 -14.06
C PRO A 290 -18.88 -16.15 -12.79
N LEU A 291 -18.89 -17.35 -12.21
CA LEU A 291 -18.01 -17.73 -11.08
C LEU A 291 -16.54 -17.39 -11.36
N ALA A 292 -16.07 -17.63 -12.59
CA ALA A 292 -14.69 -17.35 -12.99
C ALA A 292 -14.30 -15.87 -12.80
N THR A 293 -15.24 -14.93 -12.94
CA THR A 293 -15.00 -13.50 -12.71
C THR A 293 -14.73 -13.23 -11.23
N LEU A 294 -15.56 -13.78 -10.33
CA LEU A 294 -15.38 -13.62 -8.89
C LEU A 294 -14.07 -14.28 -8.41
N VAL A 295 -13.73 -15.46 -8.95
CA VAL A 295 -12.45 -16.14 -8.67
C VAL A 295 -11.25 -15.32 -9.13
N ARG A 296 -11.33 -14.69 -10.32
CA ARG A 296 -10.28 -13.80 -10.84
C ARG A 296 -10.06 -12.61 -9.90
N VAL A 297 -11.13 -11.97 -9.45
CA VAL A 297 -11.06 -10.82 -8.53
C VAL A 297 -10.50 -11.24 -7.17
N ALA A 298 -10.98 -12.36 -6.59
CA ALA A 298 -10.42 -12.94 -5.37
C ALA A 298 -8.91 -13.22 -5.49
N GLY A 299 -8.49 -13.78 -6.63
CA GLY A 299 -7.10 -14.08 -6.94
C GLY A 299 -6.19 -12.85 -7.03
N ARG A 300 -6.74 -11.71 -7.47
CA ARG A 300 -6.02 -10.43 -7.56
C ARG A 300 -5.77 -9.77 -6.20
N ARG A 301 -6.50 -10.13 -5.14
CA ARG A 301 -6.25 -9.59 -3.79
C ARG A 301 -4.77 -9.74 -3.38
N TRP A 302 -4.15 -10.86 -3.72
CA TRP A 302 -2.74 -11.15 -3.41
C TRP A 302 -1.74 -10.12 -3.97
N THR A 303 -2.08 -9.43 -5.07
CA THR A 303 -1.17 -8.46 -5.71
C THR A 303 -0.82 -7.26 -4.84
N VAL A 304 -1.63 -6.95 -3.81
CA VAL A 304 -1.30 -5.90 -2.85
C VAL A 304 -0.13 -6.31 -1.94
N GLU A 305 -0.03 -7.60 -1.59
CA GLU A 305 1.08 -8.13 -0.80
C GLU A 305 2.39 -8.07 -1.61
N GLU A 306 2.33 -8.43 -2.89
CA GLU A 306 3.44 -8.26 -3.84
C GLU A 306 3.80 -6.78 -4.02
N THR A 307 2.80 -5.89 -4.10
CA THR A 307 3.01 -4.43 -4.13
C THR A 307 3.75 -3.96 -2.88
N PHE A 308 3.37 -4.42 -1.68
CA PHE A 308 4.05 -4.06 -0.44
C PHE A 308 5.48 -4.59 -0.39
N GLN A 309 5.69 -5.86 -0.74
CA GLN A 309 7.03 -6.46 -0.78
C GLN A 309 7.94 -5.68 -1.73
N ALA A 310 7.47 -5.38 -2.94
CA ALA A 310 8.24 -4.63 -3.93
C ALA A 310 8.44 -3.16 -3.49
N ALA A 311 7.41 -2.45 -3.03
CA ALA A 311 7.55 -1.05 -2.62
C ALA A 311 8.47 -0.89 -1.40
N LYS A 312 8.44 -1.83 -0.44
CA LYS A 312 9.36 -1.85 0.69
C LYS A 312 10.78 -2.19 0.24
N GLY A 313 10.96 -3.33 -0.41
CA GLY A 313 12.28 -3.84 -0.79
C GLY A 313 13.00 -3.05 -1.90
N LEU A 314 12.25 -2.40 -2.80
CA LEU A 314 12.81 -1.73 -3.99
C LEU A 314 12.72 -0.21 -3.95
N ALA A 315 11.81 0.34 -3.15
CA ALA A 315 11.53 1.78 -3.10
C ALA A 315 11.54 2.36 -1.68
N GLY A 316 11.95 1.58 -0.68
CA GLY A 316 12.13 2.06 0.70
C GLY A 316 10.86 2.60 1.36
N LEU A 317 9.70 2.01 1.04
CA LEU A 317 8.40 2.45 1.57
C LEU A 317 8.38 2.50 3.11
N ASP A 318 8.97 1.51 3.78
CA ASP A 318 9.00 1.35 5.25
C ASP A 318 10.31 1.81 5.91
N GLU A 319 11.29 2.26 5.13
CA GLU A 319 12.61 2.68 5.62
C GLU A 319 12.65 4.10 6.18
N HIS A 320 11.51 4.81 6.14
CA HIS A 320 11.41 6.18 6.59
C HIS A 320 11.71 6.34 8.09
N GLN A 321 12.37 7.44 8.41
CA GLN A 321 12.70 7.86 9.78
C GLN A 321 11.92 9.13 10.19
N VAL A 322 10.90 9.50 9.40
CA VAL A 322 10.10 10.69 9.63
C VAL A 322 9.12 10.46 10.78
N ARG A 323 8.78 11.55 11.50
CA ARG A 323 7.92 11.48 12.70
C ARG A 323 6.64 12.28 12.60
N ARG A 324 6.54 13.18 11.63
CA ARG A 324 5.44 14.14 11.50
C ARG A 324 4.51 13.78 10.35
N TRP A 325 3.25 14.16 10.48
CA TRP A 325 2.17 13.92 9.53
C TRP A 325 2.56 14.25 8.08
N THR A 326 2.98 15.49 7.83
CA THR A 326 3.37 15.96 6.49
C THR A 326 4.54 15.16 5.91
N SER A 327 5.55 14.88 6.74
CA SER A 327 6.75 14.17 6.30
C SER A 327 6.48 12.72 5.98
N TRP A 328 5.57 12.08 6.71
CA TRP A 328 5.11 10.72 6.41
C TRP A 328 4.41 10.67 5.05
N HIS A 329 3.40 11.53 4.83
CA HIS A 329 2.67 11.56 3.56
C HIS A 329 3.64 11.80 2.39
N ARG A 330 4.57 12.75 2.53
CA ARG A 330 5.56 13.06 1.50
C ARG A 330 6.53 11.93 1.20
N TRP A 331 7.05 11.24 2.22
CA TRP A 331 7.93 10.09 2.02
C TRP A 331 7.18 8.98 1.26
N VAL A 332 6.03 8.57 1.78
CA VAL A 332 5.25 7.45 1.24
C VAL A 332 4.80 7.75 -0.18
N THR A 333 4.42 8.99 -0.49
CA THR A 333 4.11 9.41 -1.87
C THR A 333 5.27 9.18 -2.82
N LEU A 334 6.48 9.61 -2.45
CA LEU A 334 7.65 9.51 -3.30
C LEU A 334 8.13 8.05 -3.44
N ALA A 335 7.97 7.24 -2.38
CA ALA A 335 8.22 5.81 -2.45
C ALA A 335 7.22 5.08 -3.35
N MET A 336 5.93 5.40 -3.27
CA MET A 336 4.93 4.88 -4.20
C MET A 336 5.21 5.31 -5.64
N LEU A 337 5.67 6.54 -5.86
CA LEU A 337 6.07 7.02 -7.19
C LEU A 337 7.27 6.26 -7.75
N ALA A 338 8.28 5.98 -6.92
CA ALA A 338 9.43 5.17 -7.31
C ALA A 338 8.99 3.74 -7.69
N HIS A 339 8.14 3.10 -6.88
CA HIS A 339 7.60 1.78 -7.20
C HIS A 339 6.74 1.79 -8.47
N ALA A 340 5.88 2.80 -8.65
CA ALA A 340 5.03 2.91 -9.84
C ALA A 340 5.85 3.06 -11.13
N PHE A 341 7.02 3.74 -11.08
CA PHE A 341 7.95 3.77 -12.20
C PHE A 341 8.43 2.36 -12.58
N LEU A 342 8.83 1.54 -11.59
CA LEU A 342 9.27 0.15 -11.83
C LEU A 342 8.13 -0.71 -12.40
N ALA A 343 6.91 -0.58 -11.85
CA ALA A 343 5.74 -1.30 -12.33
C ALA A 343 5.38 -0.91 -13.77
N ALA A 344 5.42 0.38 -14.10
CA ALA A 344 5.16 0.87 -15.45
C ALA A 344 6.24 0.39 -16.43
N ALA A 345 7.52 0.49 -16.08
CA ALA A 345 8.61 -0.01 -16.91
C ALA A 345 8.46 -1.52 -17.18
N THR A 346 8.14 -2.30 -16.15
CA THR A 346 7.85 -3.75 -16.27
C THR A 346 6.68 -4.01 -17.25
N ALA A 347 5.64 -3.20 -17.18
CA ALA A 347 4.49 -3.31 -18.08
C ALA A 347 4.80 -2.92 -19.55
N HIS A 348 5.87 -2.15 -19.81
CA HIS A 348 6.30 -1.75 -21.15
C HIS A 348 7.29 -2.74 -21.77
N GLU A 349 8.07 -3.43 -20.95
CA GLU A 349 9.04 -4.45 -21.36
C GLU A 349 8.39 -5.77 -21.82
N HIS A 350 7.06 -5.84 -21.99
CA HIS A 350 6.28 -7.02 -22.44
C HIS A 350 6.61 -7.53 -23.86
N ARG A 351 7.81 -7.25 -24.38
CA ARG A 351 8.38 -7.95 -25.53
C ARG A 351 8.65 -9.40 -25.13
N PRO A 352 8.39 -10.38 -26.01
CA PRO A 352 8.79 -11.76 -25.76
C PRO A 352 10.30 -11.79 -25.51
N ALA A 353 10.70 -12.27 -24.34
CA ALA A 353 12.12 -12.39 -24.02
C ALA A 353 12.74 -13.44 -24.97
N PRO A 354 13.93 -13.20 -25.53
CA PRO A 354 14.57 -14.18 -26.42
C PRO A 354 14.85 -15.50 -25.70
N GLY A 355 14.51 -16.63 -26.34
CA GLY A 355 14.81 -17.96 -25.81
C GLY A 355 14.00 -18.34 -24.57
N GLU A 356 14.68 -18.86 -23.54
CA GLU A 356 14.08 -19.38 -22.29
C GLU A 356 13.97 -18.31 -21.17
N LEU A 357 14.25 -17.04 -21.47
CA LEU A 357 14.22 -15.97 -20.47
C LEU A 357 12.78 -15.62 -20.06
N ILE A 358 12.59 -15.27 -18.79
CA ILE A 358 11.35 -14.63 -18.32
C ILE A 358 11.37 -13.13 -18.63
N PRO A 359 10.21 -12.46 -18.71
CA PRO A 359 10.14 -11.00 -18.81
C PRO A 359 10.87 -10.31 -17.65
N LEU A 360 11.39 -9.11 -17.90
CA LEU A 360 12.06 -8.31 -16.87
C LEU A 360 11.11 -8.04 -15.70
N THR A 361 11.60 -8.24 -14.48
CA THR A 361 10.85 -7.99 -13.25
C THR A 361 11.16 -6.59 -12.70
N CYS A 362 10.35 -6.08 -11.77
CA CYS A 362 10.67 -4.85 -11.04
C CYS A 362 12.05 -4.89 -10.39
N ASN A 363 12.48 -6.05 -9.89
CA ASN A 363 13.80 -6.26 -9.29
C ASN A 363 14.91 -6.02 -10.32
N GLU A 364 14.78 -6.64 -11.48
CA GLU A 364 15.78 -6.56 -12.54
C GLU A 364 15.83 -5.15 -13.16
N ILE A 365 14.67 -4.55 -13.42
CA ILE A 365 14.59 -3.17 -13.91
C ILE A 365 15.24 -2.20 -12.91
N ARG A 366 14.99 -2.35 -11.60
CA ARG A 366 15.66 -1.53 -10.60
C ARG A 366 17.17 -1.73 -10.63
N HIS A 367 17.63 -2.99 -10.71
CA HIS A 367 19.06 -3.31 -10.76
C HIS A 367 19.74 -2.65 -11.97
N LEU A 368 19.19 -2.86 -13.17
CA LEU A 368 19.68 -2.26 -14.41
C LEU A 368 19.61 -0.72 -14.36
N PHE A 369 18.51 -0.16 -13.87
CA PHE A 369 18.36 1.30 -13.73
C PHE A 369 19.42 1.88 -12.79
N ALA A 370 19.67 1.23 -11.65
CA ALA A 370 20.69 1.65 -10.70
C ALA A 370 22.09 1.57 -11.33
N ALA A 371 22.42 0.48 -12.03
CA ALA A 371 23.69 0.28 -12.71
C ALA A 371 23.94 1.32 -13.82
N LEU A 372 22.90 1.67 -14.58
CA LEU A 372 22.99 2.66 -15.67
C LEU A 372 22.92 4.11 -15.17
N SER A 373 22.54 4.34 -13.91
CA SER A 373 22.42 5.68 -13.31
C SER A 373 23.53 5.98 -12.29
N ILE A 374 24.60 5.18 -12.25
CA ILE A 374 25.69 5.33 -11.29
C ILE A 374 26.32 6.73 -11.43
N THR A 375 26.41 7.43 -10.31
CA THR A 375 27.13 8.70 -10.21
C THR A 375 28.32 8.54 -9.27
N ILE A 376 29.53 8.67 -9.81
CA ILE A 376 30.77 8.62 -9.02
C ILE A 376 30.96 9.96 -8.30
N ARG A 377 31.28 9.92 -7.01
CA ARG A 377 31.54 11.11 -6.18
C ARG A 377 33.03 11.18 -5.82
N PRO A 378 33.60 12.40 -5.70
CA PRO A 378 35.01 12.55 -5.33
C PRO A 378 35.26 12.10 -3.89
N ALA A 379 36.48 11.64 -3.59
CA ALA A 379 36.87 11.18 -2.24
C ALA A 379 36.58 12.24 -1.15
N ALA A 380 36.77 13.52 -1.47
CA ALA A 380 36.47 14.64 -0.57
C ALA A 380 35.00 14.65 -0.08
N HIS A 381 34.05 14.24 -0.93
CA HIS A 381 32.63 14.13 -0.58
C HIS A 381 32.40 13.07 0.50
N HIS A 382 32.98 11.88 0.31
CA HIS A 382 32.89 10.78 1.27
C HIS A 382 33.57 11.10 2.60
N LEU A 383 34.73 11.77 2.56
CA LEU A 383 35.41 12.26 3.75
C LEU A 383 34.58 13.32 4.49
N GLY A 384 33.90 14.20 3.76
CA GLY A 384 32.94 15.16 4.32
C GLY A 384 31.80 14.48 5.09
N TRP A 385 31.17 13.46 4.51
CA TRP A 385 30.13 12.67 5.17
C TRP A 385 30.65 11.87 6.37
N SER A 386 31.85 11.31 6.28
CA SER A 386 32.51 10.67 7.42
C SER A 386 32.70 11.64 8.59
N ALA A 387 33.20 12.85 8.32
CA ALA A 387 33.35 13.89 9.34
C ALA A 387 31.99 14.37 9.89
N TRP A 388 30.97 14.48 9.04
CA TRP A 388 29.62 14.86 9.46
C TRP A 388 28.99 13.81 10.40
N ARG A 389 29.03 12.53 10.03
CA ARG A 389 28.46 11.42 10.84
C ARG A 389 29.12 11.33 12.21
N ARG A 390 30.45 11.41 12.28
CA ARG A 390 31.22 11.39 13.54
C ARG A 390 30.88 12.59 14.43
N ARG A 391 30.77 13.80 13.87
CA ARG A 391 30.34 14.99 14.62
C ARG A 391 28.92 14.86 15.15
N HIS A 392 27.99 14.33 14.34
CA HIS A 392 26.62 14.10 14.78
C HIS A 392 26.54 13.07 15.91
N GLN A 393 27.26 11.94 15.79
CA GLN A 393 27.32 10.90 16.84
C GLN A 393 27.89 11.46 18.14
N ALA A 394 28.97 12.24 18.08
CA ALA A 394 29.55 12.90 19.25
C ALA A 394 28.53 13.81 19.96
N ARG A 395 27.78 14.63 19.20
CA ARG A 395 26.71 15.48 19.74
C ARG A 395 25.57 14.66 20.34
N SER A 396 25.10 13.62 19.64
CA SER A 396 24.04 12.75 20.14
C SER A 396 24.43 12.05 21.44
N ARG A 397 25.70 11.65 21.58
CA ARG A 397 26.24 11.05 22.81
C ARG A 397 26.27 12.07 23.95
N ALA A 398 26.74 13.29 23.71
CA ALA A 398 26.74 14.36 24.71
C ALA A 398 25.33 14.65 25.23
N CYS A 399 24.36 14.85 24.33
CA CYS A 399 22.96 15.11 24.72
C CYS A 399 22.31 13.92 25.45
N HIS A 400 22.74 12.68 25.16
CA HIS A 400 22.25 11.50 25.88
C HIS A 400 22.73 11.51 27.34
N TYR A 401 24.02 11.78 27.56
CA TYR A 401 24.59 11.86 28.91
C TYR A 401 24.03 13.04 29.71
N GLU A 402 23.85 14.22 29.09
CA GLU A 402 23.20 15.36 29.73
C GLU A 402 21.78 15.02 30.20
N ARG A 403 21.00 14.30 29.37
CA ARG A 403 19.65 13.88 29.74
C ARG A 403 19.64 12.85 30.86
N GLN A 404 20.56 11.88 30.84
CA GLN A 404 20.68 10.91 31.93
C GLN A 404 21.05 11.60 33.25
N ALA A 405 22.01 12.52 33.21
CA ALA A 405 22.40 13.30 34.38
C ALA A 405 21.27 14.21 34.91
N ALA A 406 20.38 14.68 34.03
CA ALA A 406 19.20 15.45 34.43
C ALA A 406 18.07 14.60 35.04
N HIS A 407 17.99 13.29 34.74
CA HIS A 407 17.03 12.37 35.37
C HIS A 407 17.55 11.77 36.70
N GLN A 408 18.83 11.94 37.01
CA GLN A 408 19.46 11.49 38.27
C GLN A 408 19.49 12.57 39.35
N ARG A 409 19.09 13.81 39.02
CA ARG A 409 18.82 14.90 39.96
C ARG A 409 17.32 15.01 40.15
#